data_AF-A0AAN5LGD2-F1
#
_entry.id   AF-A0AAN5LGD2-F1
#
_cell.length_a   1.000
_cell.length_b   1.000
_cell.length_c   1.000
_cell.angle_alpha   90.00
_cell.angle_beta   90.00
_cell.angle_gamma   90.00
#
_symmetry.space_group_name_H-M   'P 1'
#
loop_
_entity.id
_entity.type
_entity.pdbx_description
1 polymer ?
#
loop_
_entity_poly.entity_id
_entity_poly.type
_entity_poly.pdbx_seq_one_letter_code
_entity_poly.pdbx_strand_id
1 'polypeptide(L)'
;MKYTVTIMNDSSLVDGHGIVHTWLVYQEEGKSPQYFSFASDGELKPYGFPGVVSDSNEFGSRPTSRTYQIEVTQEQFNKLTDAIRDFTANPPVYDFTPKGNGDYNCTTATLHVLGQAGINTPFTGVNTPFGVTNVIDGITHGNHYDNIYTSQNEINAILEDYFTLGNNLDNILNTINPGNTTFEDMLFPGLNKLRENVDQLHDAERKG
;
A
#
# COMPACT_ATOMS: atom_id res chain seq x y z
N MET A 1 -15.47 9.81 26.97
CA MET A 1 -14.39 8.97 26.44
C MET A 1 -14.51 8.96 24.95
N LYS A 2 -13.52 9.51 24.24
CA LYS A 2 -13.50 9.56 22.78
C LYS A 2 -12.69 8.38 22.22
N TYR A 3 -13.16 7.83 21.10
CA TYR A 3 -12.48 6.78 20.35
C TYR A 3 -12.24 7.28 18.93
N THR A 4 -11.01 7.17 18.44
CA THR A 4 -10.65 7.61 17.09
C THR A 4 -9.97 6.50 16.32
N VAL A 5 -10.21 6.50 15.02
CA VAL A 5 -9.51 5.67 14.04
C VAL A 5 -9.04 6.59 12.93
N THR A 6 -7.76 6.53 12.59
CA THR A 6 -7.15 7.33 11.53
C THR A 6 -6.60 6.40 10.48
N ILE A 7 -7.05 6.57 9.25
CA ILE A 7 -6.42 5.97 8.08
C ILE A 7 -5.21 6.84 7.74
N MET A 8 -4.03 6.23 7.80
CA MET A 8 -2.77 6.85 7.47
C MET A 8 -2.36 6.37 6.07
N ASN A 9 -1.95 7.30 5.21
CA ASN A 9 -1.66 6.99 3.83
C ASN A 9 -0.38 7.66 3.34
N ASP A 10 0.51 6.84 2.81
CA ASP A 10 1.72 7.24 2.13
C ASP A 10 1.63 6.79 0.67
N SER A 11 1.53 7.76 -0.24
CA SER A 11 1.43 7.56 -1.68
C SER A 11 2.64 8.12 -2.43
N SER A 12 3.73 8.41 -1.71
CA SER A 12 4.94 8.93 -2.32
C SER A 12 5.86 7.81 -2.78
N LEU A 13 6.26 7.82 -4.07
CA LEU A 13 7.22 6.85 -4.62
C LEU A 13 8.68 7.29 -4.42
N VAL A 14 8.93 8.56 -4.12
CA VAL A 14 10.27 9.18 -4.28
C VAL A 14 10.71 10.04 -3.09
N ASP A 15 10.00 10.02 -1.96
CA ASP A 15 10.39 10.81 -0.78
C ASP A 15 11.51 10.18 0.06
N GLY A 16 11.94 8.96 -0.29
CA GLY A 16 13.04 8.26 0.38
C GLY A 16 12.68 7.68 1.76
N HIS A 17 11.39 7.58 2.10
CA HIS A 17 10.93 7.14 3.42
C HIS A 17 10.26 5.76 3.46
N GLY A 18 10.11 5.09 2.32
CA GLY A 18 9.65 3.70 2.25
C GLY A 18 8.81 3.39 1.03
N ILE A 19 8.15 2.23 1.07
CA ILE A 19 7.23 1.74 0.03
C ILE A 19 5.84 2.31 0.27
N VAL A 20 5.22 2.92 -0.74
CA VAL A 20 3.80 3.35 -0.76
C VAL A 20 2.89 2.41 0.05
N HIS A 21 2.16 2.95 1.04
CA HIS A 21 1.46 2.14 2.05
C HIS A 21 0.24 2.83 2.68
N THR A 22 -0.75 2.02 3.06
CA THR A 22 -1.90 2.45 3.87
C THR A 22 -1.94 1.64 5.17
N TRP A 23 -2.17 2.30 6.31
CA TRP A 23 -2.30 1.64 7.62
C TRP A 23 -3.31 2.36 8.53
N LEU A 24 -3.62 1.76 9.67
CA LEU A 24 -4.51 2.33 10.68
C LEU A 24 -3.74 2.74 11.93
N VAL A 25 -4.18 3.85 12.51
CA VAL A 25 -3.88 4.26 13.89
C VAL A 25 -5.20 4.38 14.62
N TYR A 26 -5.41 3.61 15.68
CA TYR A 26 -6.64 3.64 16.46
C TYR A 26 -6.34 3.85 17.94
N GLN A 27 -7.15 4.68 18.60
CA GLN A 27 -6.85 5.16 19.93
C GLN A 27 -8.12 5.39 20.76
N GLU A 28 -8.04 4.99 22.03
CA GLU A 28 -8.94 5.45 23.08
C GLU A 28 -8.30 6.64 23.80
N GLU A 29 -9.09 7.68 24.04
CA GLU A 29 -8.65 8.90 24.73
C GLU A 29 -7.96 8.56 26.07
N GLY A 30 -6.74 9.09 26.24
CA GLY A 30 -5.91 8.83 27.43
C GLY A 30 -5.11 7.52 27.40
N LYS A 31 -5.22 6.70 26.34
CA LYS A 31 -4.37 5.52 26.12
C LYS A 31 -3.39 5.74 24.96
N SER A 32 -2.35 4.90 24.91
CA SER A 32 -1.42 4.87 23.79
C SER A 32 -2.14 4.46 22.49
N PRO A 33 -1.76 5.04 21.34
CA PRO A 33 -2.27 4.61 20.05
C PRO A 33 -1.84 3.18 19.74
N GLN A 34 -2.69 2.47 19.01
CA GLN A 34 -2.44 1.14 18.46
C GLN A 34 -2.42 1.22 16.94
N TYR A 35 -1.80 0.22 16.31
CA TYR A 35 -1.50 0.24 14.89
C TYR A 35 -1.99 -1.05 14.23
N PHE A 36 -2.46 -0.94 13.00
CA PHE A 36 -2.69 -2.09 12.13
C PHE A 36 -2.15 -1.79 10.75
N SER A 37 -1.28 -2.67 10.28
CA SER A 37 -0.62 -2.58 8.99
C SER A 37 -0.51 -3.97 8.40
N PHE A 38 -0.65 -4.10 7.08
CA PHE A 38 -0.57 -5.38 6.40
C PHE A 38 0.34 -5.27 5.18
N ALA A 39 1.34 -6.13 5.08
CA ALA A 39 2.36 -6.13 4.03
C ALA A 39 2.75 -7.55 3.61
N SER A 40 3.57 -7.70 2.58
CA SER A 40 4.25 -8.97 2.30
C SER A 40 5.26 -9.27 3.42
N ASP A 41 5.67 -10.54 3.56
CA ASP A 41 6.55 -11.01 4.64
C ASP A 41 8.03 -10.59 4.52
N GLY A 42 8.30 -9.45 3.88
CA GLY A 42 9.65 -8.92 3.67
C GLY A 42 10.47 -9.65 2.60
N GLU A 43 10.12 -10.88 2.26
CA GLU A 43 10.59 -11.54 1.06
C GLU A 43 9.62 -11.23 -0.08
N LEU A 44 10.14 -10.79 -1.22
CA LEU A 44 9.35 -10.58 -2.45
C LEU A 44 8.92 -11.94 -3.00
N LYS A 45 8.04 -12.62 -2.27
CA LYS A 45 7.50 -13.91 -2.65
C LYS A 45 6.46 -13.70 -3.75
N PRO A 46 6.47 -14.57 -4.78
CA PRO A 46 5.44 -14.52 -5.81
C PRO A 46 4.05 -14.66 -5.19
N TYR A 47 3.04 -14.10 -5.85
CA TYR A 47 1.61 -14.16 -5.47
C TYR A 47 1.20 -15.47 -4.77
N GLY A 48 0.44 -15.37 -3.66
CA GLY A 48 -0.16 -16.55 -3.02
C GLY A 48 0.33 -16.89 -1.61
N PHE A 49 1.22 -16.10 -1.00
CA PHE A 49 1.64 -16.29 0.39
C PHE A 49 0.84 -15.41 1.36
N PRO A 50 0.61 -15.87 2.61
CA PRO A 50 0.05 -15.04 3.65
C PRO A 50 0.87 -13.75 3.84
N GLY A 51 0.20 -12.61 3.98
CA GLY A 51 0.87 -11.39 4.39
C GLY A 51 1.19 -11.38 5.88
N VAL A 52 1.88 -10.34 6.31
CA VAL A 52 2.24 -10.09 7.71
C VAL A 52 1.48 -8.89 8.21
N VAL A 53 0.78 -9.08 9.33
CA VAL A 53 0.21 -7.97 10.09
C VAL A 53 1.29 -7.43 11.02
N SER A 54 1.49 -6.11 11.01
CA SER A 54 2.33 -5.41 11.97
C SER A 54 1.49 -4.45 12.81
N ASP A 55 1.70 -4.52 14.12
CA ASP A 55 1.14 -3.63 15.14
C ASP A 55 2.19 -2.66 15.72
N SER A 56 3.34 -2.56 15.03
CA SER A 56 4.50 -1.81 15.49
C SER A 56 4.22 -0.31 15.65
N ASN A 57 4.82 0.27 16.69
CA ASN A 57 4.79 1.71 16.92
C ASN A 57 5.61 2.51 15.89
N GLU A 58 6.42 1.84 15.07
CA GLU A 58 7.17 2.48 13.96
C GLU A 58 6.24 3.20 12.97
N PHE A 59 5.00 2.69 12.83
CA PHE A 59 3.95 3.30 12.01
C PHE A 59 3.44 4.64 12.56
N GLY A 60 3.73 4.97 13.82
CA GLY A 60 3.46 6.29 14.40
C GLY A 60 4.47 7.36 14.00
N SER A 61 5.71 6.96 13.70
CA SER A 61 6.79 7.86 13.25
C SER A 61 6.96 7.93 11.75
N ARG A 62 6.25 7.06 11.01
CA ARG A 62 6.36 6.98 9.56
C ARG A 62 5.74 8.21 8.88
N PRO A 63 6.42 8.82 7.89
CA PRO A 63 5.85 9.92 7.12
C PRO A 63 4.53 9.53 6.45
N THR A 64 3.59 10.47 6.41
CA THR A 64 2.31 10.32 5.72
C THR A 64 2.11 11.42 4.70
N SER A 65 1.60 11.05 3.54
CA SER A 65 1.16 12.00 2.51
C SER A 65 -0.22 12.55 2.83
N ARG A 66 -1.13 11.71 3.33
CA ARG A 66 -2.51 12.05 3.68
C ARG A 66 -2.97 11.24 4.88
N THR A 67 -3.94 11.80 5.60
CA THR A 67 -4.60 11.12 6.72
C THR A 67 -6.10 11.39 6.68
N TYR A 68 -6.89 10.43 7.17
CA TYR A 68 -8.34 10.56 7.29
C TYR A 68 -8.78 10.06 8.67
N GLN A 69 -9.19 10.98 9.54
CA GLN A 69 -9.59 10.66 10.91
C GLN A 69 -11.11 10.51 11.03
N ILE A 70 -11.51 9.50 11.79
CA ILE A 70 -12.89 9.12 12.06
C ILE A 70 -13.07 9.02 13.58
N GLU A 71 -14.07 9.70 14.11
CA GLU A 71 -14.55 9.45 15.47
C GLU A 71 -15.53 8.26 15.42
N VAL A 72 -15.32 7.27 16.27
CA VAL A 72 -16.10 6.02 16.29
C VAL A 72 -16.75 5.82 17.64
N THR A 73 -17.81 5.00 17.68
CA THR A 73 -18.39 4.57 18.95
C THR A 73 -17.47 3.56 19.65
N GLN A 74 -17.65 3.39 20.96
CA GLN A 74 -16.95 2.33 21.70
C GLN A 74 -17.26 0.93 21.13
N GLU A 75 -18.50 0.71 20.68
CA GLU A 75 -18.90 -0.54 20.05
C GLU A 75 -18.13 -0.80 18.74
N GLN A 76 -18.03 0.21 17.87
CA GLN A 76 -17.23 0.13 16.64
C GLN A 76 -15.75 -0.09 16.94
N PHE A 77 -15.21 0.59 17.96
CA PHE A 77 -13.82 0.42 18.39
C PHE A 77 -13.53 -1.03 18.85
N ASN A 78 -14.43 -1.61 19.64
CA ASN A 78 -14.30 -3.00 20.07
C ASN A 78 -14.40 -3.97 18.89
N LYS A 79 -15.36 -3.78 17.98
CA LYS A 79 -15.49 -4.60 16.77
C LYS A 79 -14.28 -4.48 15.84
N LEU A 80 -13.67 -3.29 15.74
CA LEU A 80 -12.42 -3.10 14.99
C LEU A 80 -11.29 -3.92 15.62
N THR A 81 -11.16 -3.87 16.94
CA THR A 81 -10.13 -4.63 17.67
C THR A 81 -10.32 -6.14 17.47
N ASP A 82 -11.57 -6.62 17.51
CA ASP A 82 -11.90 -8.01 17.22
C ASP A 82 -11.60 -8.39 15.76
N ALA A 83 -11.98 -7.55 14.79
CA ALA A 83 -11.69 -7.77 13.37
C ALA A 83 -10.18 -7.83 13.08
N ILE A 84 -9.39 -6.94 13.69
CA ILE A 84 -7.93 -6.96 13.57
C ILE A 84 -7.37 -8.26 14.18
N ARG A 85 -7.83 -8.65 15.36
CA ARG A 85 -7.37 -9.90 16.01
C ARG A 85 -7.66 -11.11 15.13
N ASP A 86 -8.86 -11.20 14.56
CA ASP A 86 -9.26 -12.32 13.71
C ASP A 86 -8.48 -12.34 12.39
N PHE A 87 -8.24 -11.17 11.80
CA PHE A 87 -7.39 -10.99 10.61
C PHE A 87 -5.94 -11.40 10.88
N THR A 88 -5.37 -11.02 12.03
CA THR A 88 -4.00 -11.40 12.44
C THR A 88 -3.88 -12.88 12.76
N ALA A 89 -4.91 -13.50 13.34
CA ALA A 89 -4.91 -14.92 13.66
C ALA A 89 -4.96 -15.81 12.40
N ASN A 90 -5.57 -15.31 11.33
CA ASN A 90 -5.69 -16.00 10.04
C ASN A 90 -5.30 -15.04 8.90
N PRO A 91 -4.01 -14.67 8.79
CA PRO A 91 -3.58 -13.68 7.84
C PRO A 91 -3.88 -14.15 6.41
N PRO A 92 -4.63 -13.35 5.62
CA PRO A 92 -4.95 -13.72 4.26
C PRO A 92 -3.71 -13.62 3.36
N VAL A 93 -3.86 -14.07 2.12
CA VAL A 93 -2.83 -13.89 1.09
C VAL A 93 -2.61 -12.41 0.84
N TYR A 94 -1.34 -12.00 0.83
CA TYR A 94 -0.97 -10.68 0.33
C TYR A 94 -0.97 -10.71 -1.21
N ASP A 95 -1.76 -9.84 -1.82
CA ASP A 95 -1.75 -9.56 -3.26
C ASP A 95 -1.70 -8.06 -3.43
N PHE A 96 -0.70 -7.57 -4.17
CA PHE A 96 -0.55 -6.15 -4.49
C PHE A 96 -1.77 -5.61 -5.27
N THR A 97 -2.38 -6.45 -6.09
CA THR A 97 -3.55 -6.19 -6.95
C THR A 97 -4.72 -7.12 -6.59
N PRO A 98 -5.31 -6.94 -5.40
CA PRO A 98 -6.31 -7.86 -4.91
C PRO A 98 -7.52 -7.93 -5.84
N LYS A 99 -7.95 -9.16 -6.17
CA LYS A 99 -9.04 -9.45 -7.10
C LYS A 99 -10.38 -9.64 -6.38
N GLY A 100 -10.38 -9.53 -5.05
CA GLY A 100 -11.57 -9.72 -4.23
C GLY A 100 -11.90 -11.18 -3.98
N ASN A 101 -10.92 -12.08 -4.10
CA ASN A 101 -11.08 -13.52 -3.85
C ASN A 101 -10.59 -13.94 -2.45
N GLY A 102 -10.49 -12.97 -1.53
CA GLY A 102 -9.92 -13.17 -0.19
C GLY A 102 -8.44 -12.79 -0.09
N ASP A 103 -7.89 -12.20 -1.13
CA ASP A 103 -6.58 -11.56 -1.18
C ASP A 103 -6.64 -10.08 -0.78
N TYR A 104 -5.57 -9.57 -0.18
CA TYR A 104 -5.52 -8.18 0.29
C TYR A 104 -4.15 -7.54 0.06
N ASN A 105 -4.14 -6.22 -0.16
CA ASN A 105 -2.96 -5.38 0.06
C ASN A 105 -3.16 -4.52 1.31
N CYS A 106 -2.22 -3.62 1.60
CA CYS A 106 -2.28 -2.72 2.74
C CYS A 106 -3.56 -1.85 2.77
N THR A 107 -4.02 -1.36 1.61
CA THR A 107 -5.22 -0.55 1.47
C THR A 107 -6.48 -1.39 1.67
N THR A 108 -6.65 -2.49 0.93
CA THR A 108 -7.86 -3.30 1.03
C THR A 108 -7.97 -4.02 2.38
N ALA A 109 -6.86 -4.42 3.00
CA ALA A 109 -6.86 -4.95 4.37
C ALA A 109 -7.37 -3.91 5.37
N THR A 110 -6.87 -2.67 5.28
CA THR A 110 -7.30 -1.55 6.11
C THR A 110 -8.81 -1.30 5.97
N LEU A 111 -9.30 -1.21 4.73
CA LEU A 111 -10.72 -0.98 4.47
C LEU A 111 -11.58 -2.18 4.88
N HIS A 112 -11.06 -3.40 4.77
CA HIS A 112 -11.76 -4.62 5.19
C HIS A 112 -12.03 -4.63 6.70
N VAL A 113 -11.01 -4.41 7.55
CA VAL A 113 -11.19 -4.44 9.01
C VAL A 113 -12.11 -3.31 9.50
N LEU A 114 -12.07 -2.14 8.85
CA LEU A 114 -13.02 -1.06 9.09
C LEU A 114 -14.45 -1.46 8.72
N GLY A 115 -14.63 -2.13 7.57
CA GLY A 115 -15.91 -2.64 7.11
C GLY A 115 -16.51 -3.66 8.08
N GLN A 116 -15.72 -4.63 8.56
CA GLN A 116 -16.13 -5.60 9.58
C GLN A 116 -16.56 -4.92 10.89
N ALA A 117 -15.94 -3.80 11.24
CA ALA A 117 -16.30 -3.00 12.41
C ALA A 117 -17.57 -2.16 12.22
N GLY A 118 -18.15 -2.13 11.02
CA GLY A 118 -19.28 -1.26 10.69
C GLY A 118 -18.90 0.22 10.66
N ILE A 119 -17.65 0.54 10.29
CA ILE A 119 -17.16 1.92 10.13
C ILE A 119 -17.26 2.28 8.64
N ASN A 120 -18.19 3.18 8.32
CA ASN A 120 -18.37 3.66 6.95
C ASN A 120 -17.27 4.65 6.58
N THR A 121 -16.72 4.51 5.37
CA THR A 121 -15.67 5.41 4.85
C THR A 121 -16.00 5.84 3.41
N PRO A 122 -15.43 6.96 2.92
CA PRO A 122 -15.63 7.36 1.53
C PRO A 122 -14.84 6.52 0.52
N PHE A 123 -14.06 5.52 0.95
CA PHE A 123 -13.12 4.76 0.13
C PHE A 123 -13.74 3.51 -0.52
N THR A 124 -15.02 3.55 -0.86
CA THR A 124 -15.69 2.40 -1.51
C THR A 124 -15.05 2.13 -2.87
N GLY A 125 -14.61 0.89 -3.10
CA GLY A 125 -13.93 0.50 -4.35
C GLY A 125 -12.46 0.92 -4.45
N VAL A 126 -11.90 1.56 -3.42
CA VAL A 126 -10.49 1.97 -3.40
C VAL A 126 -9.61 0.79 -3.04
N ASN A 127 -8.63 0.49 -3.88
CA ASN A 127 -7.74 -0.66 -3.71
C ASN A 127 -6.26 -0.29 -3.64
N THR A 128 -5.90 1.01 -3.67
CA THR A 128 -4.50 1.45 -3.66
C THR A 128 -4.29 2.68 -2.79
N PRO A 129 -3.07 2.93 -2.27
CA PRO A 129 -2.76 4.15 -1.53
C PRO A 129 -2.96 5.44 -2.36
N PHE A 130 -2.74 5.39 -3.68
CA PHE A 130 -3.03 6.53 -4.56
C PHE A 130 -4.53 6.83 -4.64
N GLY A 131 -5.37 5.79 -4.71
CA GLY A 131 -6.82 5.95 -4.68
C GLY A 131 -7.29 6.57 -3.36
N VAL A 132 -6.66 6.23 -2.23
CA VAL A 132 -6.93 6.88 -0.94
C VAL A 132 -6.63 8.37 -1.00
N THR A 133 -5.48 8.77 -1.55
CA THR A 133 -5.12 10.19 -1.75
C THR A 133 -6.14 10.90 -2.62
N ASN A 134 -6.56 10.31 -3.75
CA ASN A 134 -7.54 10.92 -4.66
C ASN A 134 -8.88 11.20 -3.98
N VAL A 135 -9.37 10.25 -3.17
CA VAL A 135 -10.61 10.43 -2.41
C VAL A 135 -10.47 11.53 -1.36
N ILE A 136 -9.34 11.58 -0.63
CA ILE A 136 -9.10 12.62 0.38
C ILE A 136 -9.01 14.01 -0.25
N ASP A 137 -8.34 14.13 -1.39
CA ASP A 137 -8.14 15.41 -2.09
C ASP A 137 -9.38 15.87 -2.87
N GLY A 138 -10.48 15.10 -2.84
CA GLY A 138 -11.72 15.46 -3.51
C GLY A 138 -11.61 15.46 -5.04
N ILE A 139 -10.65 14.70 -5.58
CA ILE A 139 -10.44 14.58 -7.03
C ILE A 139 -11.60 13.76 -7.60
N THR A 140 -12.62 14.49 -8.07
CA THR A 140 -13.86 13.91 -8.62
C THR A 140 -13.60 13.33 -10.00
N HIS A 141 -13.94 12.05 -10.16
CA HIS A 141 -13.62 11.27 -11.34
C HIS A 141 -14.54 11.67 -12.49
N GLY A 142 -14.06 12.47 -13.44
CA GLY A 142 -14.68 12.55 -14.76
C GLY A 142 -14.36 11.28 -15.53
N ASN A 143 -15.14 10.19 -15.38
CA ASN A 143 -15.22 8.95 -16.18
C ASN A 143 -13.92 8.26 -16.69
N HIS A 144 -12.72 8.73 -16.36
CA HIS A 144 -11.45 8.23 -16.88
C HIS A 144 -10.58 7.56 -15.81
N TYR A 145 -10.96 7.63 -14.54
CA TYR A 145 -10.20 7.05 -13.44
C TYR A 145 -10.79 5.76 -12.85
N ASP A 146 -11.92 5.27 -13.37
CA ASP A 146 -12.17 3.81 -13.36
C ASP A 146 -11.24 3.09 -14.35
N ASN A 147 -10.53 3.86 -15.20
CA ASN A 147 -9.60 3.35 -16.21
C ASN A 147 -8.15 3.26 -15.72
N ILE A 148 -7.87 3.44 -14.43
CA ILE A 148 -6.63 2.88 -13.85
C ILE A 148 -6.64 1.34 -13.88
N TYR A 149 -7.76 0.72 -14.26
CA TYR A 149 -7.82 -0.69 -14.64
C TYR A 149 -7.31 -0.96 -16.08
N THR A 150 -7.31 -0.01 -17.03
CA THR A 150 -6.50 -0.16 -18.27
C THR A 150 -5.03 0.16 -18.03
N SER A 151 -4.73 1.05 -17.08
CA SER A 151 -3.35 1.33 -16.65
C SER A 151 -2.89 0.42 -15.51
N GLN A 152 -3.66 -0.60 -15.12
CA GLN A 152 -3.25 -1.50 -14.04
C GLN A 152 -2.08 -2.35 -14.47
N ASN A 153 -2.06 -2.78 -15.74
CA ASN A 153 -0.88 -3.41 -16.31
C ASN A 153 0.32 -2.45 -16.38
N GLU A 154 0.11 -1.15 -16.61
CA GLU A 154 1.17 -0.14 -16.71
C GLU A 154 1.73 0.22 -15.33
N ILE A 155 0.86 0.42 -14.34
CA ILE A 155 1.23 0.63 -12.93
C ILE A 155 1.86 -0.64 -12.36
N ASN A 156 1.32 -1.82 -12.68
CA ASN A 156 1.94 -3.10 -12.32
C ASN A 156 3.29 -3.25 -12.96
N ALA A 157 3.47 -2.87 -14.23
CA ALA A 157 4.75 -2.91 -14.90
C ALA A 157 5.75 -1.93 -14.28
N ILE A 158 5.33 -0.72 -13.93
CA ILE A 158 6.20 0.26 -13.25
C ILE A 158 6.62 -0.23 -11.87
N LEU A 159 5.68 -0.79 -11.11
CA LEU A 159 5.98 -1.27 -9.77
C LEU A 159 6.78 -2.57 -9.82
N GLU A 160 6.45 -3.50 -10.72
CA GLU A 160 7.24 -4.71 -10.99
C GLU A 160 8.65 -4.35 -11.46
N ASP A 161 8.81 -3.34 -12.32
CA ASP A 161 10.12 -2.86 -12.76
C ASP A 161 10.86 -2.12 -11.64
N TYR A 162 10.18 -1.33 -10.81
CA TYR A 162 10.76 -0.67 -9.65
C TYR A 162 11.24 -1.68 -8.60
N PHE A 163 10.46 -2.72 -8.32
CA PHE A 163 10.84 -3.81 -7.42
C PHE A 163 11.90 -4.72 -8.04
N THR A 164 11.85 -4.98 -9.36
CA THR A 164 12.92 -5.68 -10.09
C THR A 164 14.22 -4.91 -10.05
N LEU A 165 14.17 -3.58 -10.20
CA LEU A 165 15.32 -2.71 -10.06
C LEU A 165 15.87 -2.76 -8.64
N GLY A 166 15.02 -2.69 -7.61
CA GLY A 166 15.41 -2.86 -6.21
C GLY A 166 16.12 -4.19 -5.95
N ASN A 167 15.53 -5.29 -6.43
CA ASN A 167 16.12 -6.63 -6.34
C ASN A 167 17.45 -6.75 -7.08
N ASN A 168 17.56 -6.16 -8.27
CA ASN A 168 18.81 -6.13 -9.03
C ASN A 168 19.86 -5.32 -8.27
N LEU A 169 19.48 -4.21 -7.64
CA LEU A 169 20.38 -3.38 -6.83
C LEU A 169 20.87 -4.14 -5.59
N ASP A 170 19.97 -4.80 -4.86
CA ASP A 170 20.30 -5.61 -3.68
C ASP A 170 21.18 -6.81 -4.05
N ASN A 171 20.86 -7.49 -5.16
CA ASN A 171 21.71 -8.54 -5.68
C ASN A 171 23.08 -8.00 -6.08
N ILE A 172 23.18 -6.86 -6.78
CA ILE A 172 24.47 -6.25 -7.10
C ILE A 172 25.25 -5.92 -5.83
N LEU A 173 24.63 -5.28 -4.83
CA LEU A 173 25.27 -4.97 -3.55
C LEU A 173 25.78 -6.23 -2.84
N ASN A 174 25.05 -7.34 -2.94
CA ASN A 174 25.43 -8.64 -2.39
C ASN A 174 26.43 -9.43 -3.27
N THR A 175 26.59 -9.07 -4.55
CA THR A 175 27.42 -9.78 -5.55
C THR A 175 28.63 -8.96 -6.01
N ILE A 176 28.93 -7.80 -5.40
CA ILE A 176 30.21 -7.09 -5.60
C ILE A 176 31.34 -7.96 -5.01
N ASN A 177 31.73 -8.93 -5.83
CA ASN A 177 33.03 -9.56 -5.93
C ASN A 177 33.43 -9.33 -7.41
N PRO A 178 34.56 -8.67 -7.70
CA PRO A 178 34.77 -7.89 -8.93
C PRO A 178 35.16 -8.77 -10.13
N GLY A 179 34.28 -9.68 -10.53
CA GLY A 179 34.64 -10.82 -11.36
C GLY A 179 34.23 -10.78 -12.83
N ASN A 180 32.94 -10.63 -13.18
CA ASN A 180 32.54 -11.02 -14.54
C ASN A 180 31.17 -10.53 -15.07
N THR A 181 30.68 -9.39 -14.62
CA THR A 181 29.54 -8.73 -15.28
C THR A 181 29.62 -7.25 -14.94
N THR A 182 29.56 -6.36 -15.93
CA THR A 182 29.71 -4.94 -15.62
C THR A 182 28.46 -4.47 -14.90
N PHE A 183 28.64 -3.65 -13.86
CA PHE A 183 27.57 -3.02 -13.08
C PHE A 183 26.48 -2.38 -13.97
N GLU A 184 26.89 -1.92 -15.14
CA GLU A 184 26.06 -1.34 -16.20
C GLU A 184 25.08 -2.37 -16.80
N ASP A 185 25.53 -3.58 -17.14
CA ASP A 185 24.70 -4.62 -17.77
C ASP A 185 23.55 -5.10 -16.87
N MET A 186 23.69 -4.96 -15.54
CA MET A 186 22.71 -5.42 -14.56
C MET A 186 21.68 -4.35 -14.15
N LEU A 187 22.05 -3.07 -14.23
CA LEU A 187 21.21 -1.94 -13.79
C LEU A 187 20.43 -1.27 -14.91
N PHE A 188 21.05 -1.08 -16.07
CA PHE A 188 20.44 -0.33 -17.16
C PHE A 188 19.15 -0.96 -17.72
N PRO A 189 18.97 -2.29 -17.78
CA PRO A 189 17.72 -2.87 -18.25
C PRO A 189 16.50 -2.51 -17.38
N GLY A 190 16.65 -2.51 -16.05
CA GLY A 190 15.59 -2.15 -15.12
C GLY A 190 15.27 -0.65 -15.15
N LEU A 191 16.30 0.20 -15.22
CA LEU A 191 16.15 1.65 -15.33
C LEU A 191 15.48 2.08 -16.64
N ASN A 192 15.83 1.43 -17.76
CA ASN A 192 15.25 1.75 -19.06
C ASN A 192 13.78 1.34 -19.14
N LYS A 193 13.42 0.16 -18.62
CA LYS A 193 12.01 -0.27 -18.57
C LYS A 193 11.16 0.61 -17.66
N LEU A 194 11.66 0.93 -16.46
CA LEU A 194 10.98 1.85 -15.55
C LEU A 194 10.72 3.20 -16.21
N ARG A 195 11.74 3.74 -16.90
CA ARG A 195 11.63 4.99 -17.66
C ARG A 195 10.61 4.90 -18.79
N GLU A 196 10.64 3.84 -19.60
CA GLU A 196 9.70 3.63 -20.70
C GLU A 196 8.24 3.57 -20.21
N ASN A 197 7.98 2.91 -19.08
CA ASN A 197 6.64 2.83 -18.54
C ASN A 197 6.18 4.15 -17.91
N VAL A 198 7.07 4.90 -17.25
CA VAL A 198 6.78 6.27 -16.76
C VAL A 198 6.46 7.21 -17.93
N ASP A 199 7.21 7.10 -19.03
CA ASP A 199 6.99 7.90 -20.24
C ASP A 199 5.63 7.56 -20.89
N GLN A 200 5.21 6.28 -20.89
CA GLN A 200 3.90 5.85 -21.38
C GLN A 200 2.74 6.41 -20.56
N LEU A 201 2.86 6.46 -19.22
CA LEU A 201 1.86 7.12 -18.37
C LEU A 201 1.75 8.61 -18.67
N HIS A 202 2.88 9.31 -18.77
CA HIS A 202 2.91 10.75 -19.08
C HIS A 202 2.33 11.09 -20.46
N ASP A 203 2.41 10.17 -21.42
CA ASP A 203 1.83 10.32 -22.75
C ASP A 203 0.34 9.97 -22.78
N ALA A 204 -0.12 9.05 -21.93
CA ALA A 204 -1.54 8.78 -21.69
C ALA A 204 -2.23 9.98 -21.02
N GLU A 205 -1.57 10.64 -20.07
CA GLU A 205 -2.06 11.86 -19.41
C GLU A 205 -2.19 13.07 -20.35
N ARG A 206 -1.39 13.15 -21.42
CA ARG A 206 -1.39 14.26 -22.38
C ARG A 206 -2.38 14.12 -23.53
N LYS A 207 -2.95 12.94 -23.73
CA LYS A 207 -3.83 12.62 -24.88
C LYS A 207 -5.31 12.44 -24.50
N GLY A 208 -5.64 12.45 -23.20
CA GLY A 208 -7.00 12.52 -22.67
C GLY A 208 -7.38 13.93 -22.25
#